data_AF-A0A1I8AUU4-F1
#
_entry.id   AF-A0A1I8AUU4-F1
#
_cell.length_a   1.000
_cell.length_b   1.000
_cell.length_c   1.000
_cell.angle_alpha   90.00
_cell.angle_beta   90.00
_cell.angle_gamma   90.00
#
_symmetry.space_group_name_H-M   'P 1'
#
loop_
_entity.id
_entity.type
_entity.pdbx_description
1 polymer ?
#
loop_
_entity_poly.entity_id
_entity_poly.type
_entity_poly.pdbx_seq_one_letter_code
_entity_poly.pdbx_strand_id
1 'polypeptide(L)'
;MKLLHILLLLCFFAIAQAGFICMGCQALVGKLEETIEDDELPIEKKANQICNDLFGHGDGVLGTMDQECKNLADNEIEKVEDDIRNKDQPVKVCRKMRCCK
;
A
#
# COMPACT_ATOMS: atom_id res chain seq x y z
N MET A 1 29.12 23.76 -4.20
CA MET A 1 27.70 24.00 -4.52
C MET A 1 27.04 22.82 -5.26
N LYS A 2 27.64 22.20 -6.29
CA LYS A 2 27.06 21.03 -7.00
C LYS A 2 26.69 19.83 -6.12
N LEU A 3 27.51 19.46 -5.12
CA LEU A 3 27.17 18.37 -4.18
C LEU A 3 25.93 18.65 -3.32
N LEU A 4 25.71 19.90 -2.90
CA LEU A 4 24.55 20.28 -2.09
C LEU A 4 23.24 20.14 -2.89
N HIS A 5 23.29 20.42 -4.20
CA HIS A 5 22.13 20.31 -5.08
C HIS A 5 21.79 18.84 -5.37
N ILE A 6 22.82 17.99 -5.51
CA ILE A 6 22.64 16.54 -5.65
C ILE A 6 22.05 15.94 -4.37
N LEU A 7 22.53 16.36 -3.20
CA LEU A 7 21.99 15.90 -1.91
C LEU A 7 20.52 16.31 -1.72
N LEU A 8 20.17 17.55 -2.07
CA LEU A 8 18.79 18.04 -2.01
C LEU A 8 17.84 17.28 -2.96
N LEU A 9 18.29 16.95 -4.18
CA LEU A 9 17.52 16.16 -5.13
C LEU A 9 17.27 14.72 -4.65
N LEU A 10 18.26 14.09 -4.01
CA LEU A 10 18.10 12.75 -3.43
C LEU A 10 17.11 12.73 -2.26
N CYS A 11 17.17 13.74 -1.38
CA CYS A 11 16.19 13.87 -0.28
C CYS A 11 14.77 14.11 -0.81
N PHE A 12 14.61 14.93 -1.85
CA PHE A 12 13.30 15.19 -2.45
C PHE A 12 12.68 13.91 -3.06
N PHE A 13 13.52 13.09 -3.72
CA PHE A 13 13.09 11.81 -4.28
C PHE A 13 12.64 10.81 -3.21
N ALA A 14 13.33 10.75 -2.06
CA ALA A 14 12.96 9.87 -0.96
C ALA A 14 11.62 10.25 -0.29
N ILE A 15 11.33 11.56 -0.17
CA ILE A 15 10.08 12.04 0.43
C ILE A 15 8.89 11.72 -0.50
N ALA A 16 9.06 11.88 -1.81
CA ALA A 16 8.02 11.58 -2.79
C ALA A 16 7.60 10.10 -2.74
N GLN A 17 8.57 9.16 -2.67
CA GLN A 17 8.27 7.73 -2.60
C GLN A 17 7.45 7.33 -1.37
N ALA A 18 7.74 7.90 -0.20
CA ALA A 18 6.98 7.62 1.01
C ALA A 18 5.50 8.04 0.90
N GLY A 19 5.22 9.14 0.19
CA GLY A 19 3.85 9.57 -0.10
C GLY A 19 3.09 8.59 -0.99
N PHE A 20 3.75 8.04 -2.02
CA PHE A 20 3.15 7.05 -2.93
C PHE A 20 2.82 5.72 -2.23
N ILE A 21 3.69 5.24 -1.34
CA ILE A 21 3.46 3.99 -0.59
C ILE A 21 2.25 4.14 0.35
N CYS A 22 2.17 5.26 1.07
CA CYS A 22 1.03 5.55 1.95
C CYS A 22 -0.28 5.63 1.17
N MET A 23 -0.28 6.29 0.01
CA MET A 23 -1.44 6.40 -0.87
C MET A 23 -1.87 5.03 -1.42
N GLY A 24 -0.93 4.20 -1.87
CA GLY A 24 -1.21 2.85 -2.36
C GLY A 24 -1.81 1.95 -1.29
N CYS A 25 -1.26 2.02 -0.07
CA CYS A 25 -1.82 1.30 1.07
C CYS A 25 -3.26 1.74 1.39
N GLN A 26 -3.54 3.05 1.41
CA GLN A 26 -4.89 3.54 1.69
C GLN A 26 -5.89 3.11 0.61
N ALA A 27 -5.47 3.09 -0.65
CA ALA A 27 -6.28 2.58 -1.75
C ALA A 27 -6.59 1.08 -1.60
N LEU A 28 -5.59 0.27 -1.22
CA LEU A 28 -5.77 -1.16 -0.94
C LEU A 28 -6.77 -1.37 0.20
N VAL A 29 -6.57 -0.70 1.35
CA VAL A 29 -7.43 -0.82 2.53
C VAL A 29 -8.86 -0.39 2.20
N GLY A 30 -9.05 0.74 1.52
CA GLY A 30 -10.38 1.20 1.13
C GLY A 30 -11.10 0.20 0.21
N LYS A 31 -10.40 -0.41 -0.76
CA LYS A 31 -11.00 -1.45 -1.61
C LYS A 31 -11.30 -2.75 -0.84
N LEU A 32 -10.49 -3.10 0.15
CA LEU A 32 -10.78 -4.25 1.01
C LEU A 32 -12.03 -3.99 1.86
N GLU A 33 -12.18 -2.81 2.45
CA GLU A 33 -13.39 -2.42 3.20
C GLU A 33 -14.68 -2.56 2.37
N GLU A 34 -14.60 -2.32 1.05
CA GLU A 34 -15.72 -2.48 0.11
C GLU A 34 -16.03 -3.95 -0.25
N THR A 35 -15.07 -4.87 -0.07
CA THR A 35 -15.13 -6.24 -0.65
C THR A 35 -14.93 -7.37 0.37
N ILE A 36 -14.58 -7.05 1.62
CA ILE A 36 -14.27 -8.02 2.68
C ILE A 36 -15.52 -8.62 3.36
N GLU A 37 -16.72 -8.11 3.06
CA GLU A 37 -17.96 -8.58 3.69
C GLU A 37 -18.34 -10.03 3.33
N ASP A 38 -17.76 -10.61 2.27
CA ASP A 38 -17.91 -12.01 1.88
C ASP A 38 -16.68 -12.86 2.25
N ASP A 39 -16.82 -13.75 3.24
CA ASP A 39 -15.78 -14.63 3.80
C ASP A 39 -15.33 -15.79 2.88
N GLU A 40 -15.67 -15.77 1.59
CA GLU A 40 -15.33 -16.86 0.67
C GLU A 40 -13.83 -16.97 0.36
N LEU A 41 -13.08 -15.86 0.49
CA LEU A 41 -11.65 -15.82 0.23
C LEU A 41 -10.89 -15.22 1.41
N PRO A 42 -9.73 -15.80 1.81
CA PRO A 42 -8.81 -15.17 2.74
C PRO A 42 -8.47 -13.75 2.32
N ILE A 43 -8.33 -12.84 3.29
CA ILE A 43 -8.03 -11.43 3.04
C ILE A 43 -6.76 -11.25 2.20
N GLU A 44 -5.74 -12.10 2.39
CA GLU A 44 -4.52 -12.12 1.59
C GLU A 44 -4.80 -12.29 0.08
N LYS A 45 -5.70 -13.21 -0.28
CA LYS A 45 -6.05 -13.46 -1.68
C LYS A 45 -6.82 -12.30 -2.28
N LYS A 46 -7.76 -11.72 -1.53
CA LYS A 46 -8.50 -10.52 -1.95
C LYS A 46 -7.56 -9.34 -2.12
N ALA A 47 -6.64 -9.14 -1.18
CA ALA A 47 -5.65 -8.08 -1.23
C ALA A 47 -4.74 -8.22 -2.45
N ASN A 48 -4.27 -9.44 -2.74
CA ASN A 48 -3.50 -9.73 -3.95
C ASN A 48 -4.27 -9.42 -5.25
N GLN A 49 -5.56 -9.75 -5.32
CA GLN A 49 -6.41 -9.39 -6.48
C GLN A 49 -6.51 -7.86 -6.63
N ILE A 50 -6.77 -7.15 -5.53
CA ILE A 50 -6.84 -5.70 -5.52
C ILE A 50 -5.49 -5.07 -5.93
N CYS A 51 -4.36 -5.62 -5.50
CA CYS A 51 -3.03 -5.16 -5.92
C CYS A 51 -2.86 -5.29 -7.45
N ASN A 52 -3.23 -6.43 -8.02
CA ASN A 52 -3.20 -6.62 -9.47
C ASN A 52 -4.12 -5.61 -10.20
N ASP A 53 -5.32 -5.38 -9.69
CA ASP A 53 -6.28 -4.45 -10.30
C ASP A 53 -5.82 -2.98 -10.23
N LEU A 54 -5.17 -2.60 -9.12
CA LEU A 54 -4.67 -1.25 -8.91
C LEU A 54 -3.38 -0.96 -9.68
N PHE A 55 -2.46 -1.93 -9.74
CA PHE A 55 -1.07 -1.68 -10.14
C PHE A 55 -0.52 -2.66 -11.20
N GLY A 56 -1.19 -3.79 -11.45
CA GLY A 56 -0.68 -4.89 -12.29
C GLY A 56 -0.67 -4.62 -13.81
N HIS A 57 -1.18 -3.48 -14.26
CA HIS A 57 -1.24 -3.10 -15.68
C HIS A 57 -0.13 -2.15 -16.14
N GLY A 58 0.85 -1.83 -15.29
CA GLY A 58 1.84 -0.79 -15.59
C GLY A 58 3.30 -1.24 -15.51
N ASP A 59 4.11 -0.73 -16.43
CA ASP A 59 5.57 -0.92 -16.44
C ASP A 59 6.26 0.12 -15.54
N GLY A 60 7.46 -0.20 -15.04
CA GLY A 60 8.26 0.76 -14.25
C GLY A 60 7.75 0.99 -12.83
N VAL A 61 7.36 2.22 -12.50
CA VAL A 61 6.95 2.62 -11.13
C VAL A 61 5.71 1.87 -10.67
N LEU A 62 4.73 1.65 -11.55
CA LEU A 62 3.50 0.92 -11.21
C LEU A 62 3.77 -0.57 -10.96
N GLY A 63 4.63 -1.20 -11.75
CA GLY A 63 5.05 -2.60 -11.50
C GLY A 63 5.80 -2.76 -10.17
N THR A 64 6.56 -1.75 -9.73
CA THR A 64 7.18 -1.77 -8.39
C THR A 64 6.13 -1.62 -7.30
N MET A 65 5.09 -0.79 -7.52
CA MET A 65 3.97 -0.67 -6.58
C MET A 65 3.14 -1.96 -6.48
N ASP A 66 2.95 -2.69 -7.58
CA ASP A 66 2.30 -4.00 -7.57
C ASP A 66 3.05 -4.99 -6.66
N GLN A 67 4.37 -5.10 -6.83
CA GLN A 67 5.17 -6.01 -5.99
C GLN A 67 5.15 -5.61 -4.51
N GLU A 68 5.26 -4.31 -4.20
CA GLU A 68 5.18 -3.84 -2.81
C GLU A 68 3.79 -4.04 -2.21
N CYS A 69 2.72 -3.84 -3.01
CA CYS A 69 1.35 -4.10 -2.58
C CYS A 69 1.14 -5.60 -2.27
N LYS A 70 1.65 -6.49 -3.11
CA LYS A 70 1.59 -7.95 -2.88
C LYS A 70 2.41 -8.35 -1.66
N ASN A 71 3.61 -7.79 -1.49
CA ASN A 71 4.37 -8.02 -0.26
C ASN A 71 3.60 -7.59 0.99
N LEU A 72 2.86 -6.48 0.92
CA LEU A 72 2.00 -6.02 2.02
C LEU A 72 0.83 -6.99 2.26
N ALA A 73 0.18 -7.45 1.18
CA ALA A 73 -0.87 -8.48 1.23
C ALA A 73 -0.37 -9.77 1.90
N ASP A 74 0.81 -10.26 1.51
CA ASP A 74 1.33 -11.55 1.96
C ASP A 74 1.87 -11.52 3.41
N ASN A 75 2.36 -10.38 3.89
CA ASN A 75 3.10 -10.31 5.16
C ASN A 75 2.40 -9.53 6.27
N GLU A 76 1.51 -8.59 5.95
CA GLU A 76 0.99 -7.63 6.91
C GLU A 76 -0.53 -7.56 6.95
N ILE A 77 -1.24 -7.86 5.86
CA ILE A 77 -2.69 -7.58 5.78
C ILE A 77 -3.53 -8.39 6.78
N GLU A 78 -3.14 -9.64 7.07
CA GLU A 78 -3.83 -10.49 8.04
C GLU A 78 -3.73 -9.90 9.46
N LYS A 79 -2.62 -9.21 9.80
CA LYS A 79 -2.43 -8.59 11.12
C LYS A 79 -3.37 -7.40 11.37
N VAL A 80 -3.96 -6.87 10.30
CA VAL A 80 -4.90 -5.74 10.34
C VAL A 80 -6.28 -6.10 9.79
N GLU A 81 -6.56 -7.39 9.59
CA GLU A 81 -7.86 -7.85 9.06
C GLU A 81 -9.03 -7.35 9.91
N ASP A 82 -8.92 -7.47 11.23
CA ASP A 82 -9.95 -6.98 12.15
C ASP A 82 -10.15 -5.46 12.02
N ASP A 83 -9.08 -4.69 11.83
CA ASP A 83 -9.18 -3.24 11.66
C ASP A 83 -9.94 -2.90 10.37
N ILE A 84 -9.64 -3.62 9.28
CA ILE A 84 -10.29 -3.46 7.98
C ILE A 84 -11.77 -3.85 8.08
N ARG A 85 -12.10 -4.98 8.72
CA ARG A 85 -13.49 -5.42 8.93
C ARG A 85 -14.28 -4.44 9.80
N ASN A 86 -13.62 -3.82 10.78
CA ASN A 86 -14.20 -2.79 11.64
C ASN A 86 -14.30 -1.41 10.95
N LYS A 87 -13.84 -1.28 9.70
CA LYS A 87 -13.83 -0.01 8.94
C LYS A 87 -13.05 1.09 9.68
N ASP A 88 -11.95 0.70 10.34
CA ASP A 88 -11.01 1.66 10.90
C ASP A 88 -10.45 2.55 9.78
N GLN A 89 -10.22 3.84 10.07
CA GLN A 89 -9.73 4.78 9.05
C GLN A 89 -8.50 4.24 8.30
N PRO A 90 -8.49 4.20 6.94
CA PRO A 90 -7.41 3.60 6.17
C PRO A 90 -6.01 4.13 6.51
N VAL A 91 -5.88 5.43 6.82
CA VAL A 91 -4.62 6.02 7.25
C VAL A 91 -4.08 5.43 8.57
N LYS A 92 -4.96 5.04 9.50
CA LYS A 92 -4.57 4.43 10.78
C LYS A 92 -4.11 2.99 10.56
N VAL A 93 -4.83 2.24 9.74
CA VAL A 93 -4.48 0.88 9.33
C VAL A 93 -3.12 0.88 8.62
N CYS A 94 -2.93 1.77 7.66
CA CYS A 94 -1.65 1.94 6.95
C CYS A 94 -0.48 2.42 7.81
N ARG A 95 -0.75 3.10 8.93
CA ARG A 95 0.29 3.42 9.94
C ARG A 95 0.70 2.19 10.74
N LYS A 96 -0.25 1.30 11.10
CA LYS A 96 0.05 0.03 11.78
C LYS A 96 0.99 -0.84 10.93
N MET A 97 0.77 -0.86 9.61
CA MET A 97 1.63 -1.54 8.64
C MET A 97 2.88 -0.74 8.23
N ARG A 98 3.13 0.44 8.82
CA ARG A 98 4.28 1.32 8.56
C ARG A 98 4.38 1.87 7.12
N CYS A 99 3.30 1.82 6.35
CA CYS A 99 3.21 2.40 5.01
C CYS A 99 3.05 3.92 5.06
N CYS A 100 2.39 4.43 6.10
CA CYS A 100 2.21 5.86 6.36
C CYS A 100 3.00 6.26 7.62
N LYS A 101 3.61 7.46 7.60
CA LYS A 101 4.22 8.07 8.78
C LYS A 101 3.34 9.13 9.43
#